data_AF-J2WFR2-F1
#
_entry.id   AF-J2WFR2-F1
#
_cell.length_a   1.000
_cell.length_b   1.000
_cell.length_c   1.000
_cell.angle_alpha   90.00
_cell.angle_beta   90.00
_cell.angle_gamma   90.00
#
_symmetry.space_group_name_H-M   'P 1'
#
loop_
_entity.id
_entity.type
_entity.pdbx_description
1 polymer ?
#
loop_
_entity_poly.entity_id
_entity_poly.type
_entity_poly.pdbx_seq_one_letter_code
_entity_poly.pdbx_strand_id
1 'polypeptide(L)'
;MTSNNESKVKRKGTFKSAPLPEKVLAAEPPKGDELVKIAVAALEDVKAQDVLVIDVRDKQSITDYMIIATGTSNRQIGAMLDKVREAVKALGIKPLGEEGKGDSDWVLLDMDDVIVHMMTSNARQFYDLERLWKGAEQSRAADGKHHSPEVGHEHFTKLNKDQE
;
A
#
# COMPACT_ATOMS: atom_id res chain seq x y z
N MET A 1 14.37 42.11 -70.05
CA MET A 1 13.29 41.21 -70.51
C MET A 1 13.17 40.07 -69.51
N THR A 2 11.97 39.92 -68.91
CA THR A 2 11.39 38.72 -68.27
C THR A 2 12.18 38.02 -67.14
N SER A 3 11.83 38.12 -65.86
CA SER A 3 10.63 37.65 -65.11
C SER A 3 10.74 36.24 -64.52
N ASN A 4 10.38 36.16 -63.23
CA ASN A 4 9.73 35.05 -62.50
C ASN A 4 10.59 33.81 -62.10
N ASN A 5 10.45 33.16 -60.94
CA ASN A 5 9.37 33.14 -59.95
C ASN A 5 9.86 32.58 -58.59
N GLU A 6 9.78 33.36 -57.50
CA GLU A 6 9.78 32.83 -56.13
C GLU A 6 8.34 32.43 -55.74
N SER A 7 8.08 31.13 -55.63
CA SER A 7 6.78 30.64 -55.17
C SER A 7 6.70 30.66 -53.64
N LYS A 8 6.31 31.80 -53.06
CA LYS A 8 5.91 31.90 -51.64
C LYS A 8 4.53 31.29 -51.43
N VAL A 9 4.48 30.10 -50.83
CA VAL A 9 3.24 29.52 -50.29
C VAL A 9 2.89 30.23 -48.97
N LYS A 10 1.91 31.13 -49.00
CA LYS A 10 1.30 31.72 -47.79
C LYS A 10 0.36 30.71 -47.14
N ARG A 11 0.74 30.12 -45.99
CA ARG A 11 -0.23 29.47 -45.10
C ARG A 11 -0.82 30.52 -44.17
N LYS A 12 -2.07 30.90 -44.44
CA LYS A 12 -2.89 31.79 -43.63
C LYS A 12 -3.73 30.89 -42.72
N GLY A 13 -3.45 30.89 -41.41
CA GLY A 13 -4.20 30.10 -40.44
C GLY A 13 -3.78 30.48 -39.04
N THR A 14 -4.58 31.31 -38.38
CA THR A 14 -4.46 31.54 -36.94
C THR A 14 -4.88 30.24 -36.25
N PHE A 15 -3.92 29.48 -35.74
CA PHE A 15 -4.21 28.37 -34.84
C PHE A 15 -4.81 29.00 -33.57
N LYS A 16 -6.14 29.03 -33.47
CA LYS A 16 -6.79 29.15 -32.17
C LYS A 16 -6.48 27.85 -31.46
N SER A 17 -5.58 27.90 -30.48
CA SER A 17 -5.41 26.82 -29.52
C SER A 17 -6.78 26.55 -28.91
N ALA A 18 -7.31 25.35 -29.14
CA ALA A 18 -8.45 24.88 -28.38
C ALA A 18 -8.06 24.96 -26.90
N PRO A 19 -8.92 25.50 -26.01
CA PRO A 19 -8.69 25.37 -24.59
C PRO A 19 -8.53 23.87 -24.31
N LEU A 20 -7.43 23.51 -23.65
CA LEU A 20 -7.27 22.16 -23.12
C LEU A 20 -8.54 21.84 -22.31
N PRO A 21 -9.11 20.63 -22.41
CA PRO A 21 -10.26 20.28 -21.60
C PRO A 21 -9.89 20.58 -20.15
N GLU A 22 -10.61 21.53 -19.56
CA GLU A 22 -10.46 21.88 -18.15
C GLU A 22 -10.71 20.59 -17.40
N LYS A 23 -9.65 20.05 -16.79
CA LYS A 23 -9.69 18.79 -16.05
C LYS A 23 -10.84 18.94 -15.07
N VAL A 24 -11.94 18.24 -15.32
CA VAL A 24 -13.07 18.21 -14.41
C VAL A 24 -12.52 17.59 -13.14
N LEU A 25 -12.16 18.45 -12.18
CA LEU A 25 -11.80 18.03 -10.84
C LEU A 25 -13.10 17.52 -10.23
N ALA A 26 -13.42 16.26 -10.52
CA ALA A 26 -14.24 15.47 -9.63
C ALA A 26 -13.63 15.60 -8.22
N ALA A 27 -14.49 15.59 -7.20
CA ALA A 27 -14.18 15.83 -5.79
C ALA A 27 -12.77 15.39 -5.36
N GLU A 28 -12.13 16.16 -4.48
CA GLU A 28 -10.81 15.80 -3.95
C GLU A 28 -10.75 14.31 -3.57
N PRO A 29 -9.68 13.59 -3.94
CA PRO A 29 -9.60 12.16 -3.71
C PRO A 29 -9.78 11.88 -2.20
N PRO A 30 -10.47 10.78 -1.83
CA PRO A 30 -10.74 10.47 -0.44
C PRO A 30 -9.44 10.28 0.36
N LYS A 31 -9.41 10.79 1.58
CA LYS A 31 -8.23 10.82 2.46
C LYS A 31 -8.54 10.29 3.86
N GLY A 32 -7.49 9.95 4.61
CA GLY A 32 -7.57 9.55 6.02
C GLY A 32 -8.71 8.57 6.32
N ASP A 33 -9.66 8.98 7.17
CA ASP A 33 -10.81 8.19 7.60
C ASP A 33 -11.68 7.61 6.47
N GLU A 34 -11.83 8.33 5.36
CA GLU A 34 -12.62 7.83 4.22
C GLU A 34 -11.87 6.70 3.52
N LEU A 35 -10.56 6.86 3.35
CA LEU A 35 -9.69 5.85 2.76
C LEU A 35 -9.62 4.59 3.64
N VAL A 36 -9.64 4.76 4.96
CA VAL A 36 -9.77 3.63 5.91
C VAL A 36 -11.06 2.85 5.66
N LYS A 37 -12.21 3.52 5.54
CA LYS A 37 -13.49 2.85 5.31
C LYS A 37 -13.49 2.07 4.00
N ILE A 38 -12.92 2.65 2.94
CA ILE A 38 -12.81 2.00 1.62
C ILE A 38 -11.93 0.75 1.71
N ALA A 39 -10.77 0.86 2.36
CA ALA A 39 -9.85 -0.26 2.51
C ALA A 39 -10.44 -1.38 3.38
N VAL A 40 -11.07 -1.04 4.51
CA VAL A 40 -11.75 -2.03 5.38
C VAL A 40 -12.88 -2.73 4.63
N ALA A 41 -13.75 -1.99 3.93
CA ALA A 41 -14.84 -2.60 3.16
C ALA A 41 -14.30 -3.53 2.06
N ALA A 42 -13.23 -3.13 1.37
CA ALA A 42 -12.56 -3.97 0.38
C ALA A 42 -11.99 -5.25 1.02
N LEU A 43 -11.40 -5.18 2.20
CA LEU A 43 -10.87 -6.34 2.92
C LEU A 43 -11.99 -7.29 3.39
N GLU A 44 -13.09 -6.74 3.91
CA GLU A 44 -14.28 -7.50 4.35
C GLU A 44 -14.99 -8.22 3.20
N ASP A 45 -15.00 -7.62 2.01
CA ASP A 45 -15.49 -8.24 0.78
C ASP A 45 -14.76 -9.55 0.46
N VAL A 46 -13.43 -9.59 0.68
CA VAL A 46 -12.60 -10.79 0.45
C VAL A 46 -12.52 -11.70 1.67
N LYS A 47 -13.33 -11.42 2.70
CA LYS A 47 -13.36 -12.18 3.97
C LYS A 47 -12.01 -12.22 4.66
N ALA A 48 -11.31 -11.08 4.66
CA ALA A 48 -10.16 -10.88 5.53
C ALA A 48 -10.56 -11.08 7.01
N GLN A 49 -9.64 -11.61 7.80
CA GLN A 49 -9.82 -11.87 9.22
C GLN A 49 -9.15 -10.79 10.05
N ASP A 50 -9.69 -10.55 11.24
CA ASP A 50 -9.06 -9.70 12.27
C ASP A 50 -8.62 -8.32 11.77
N VAL A 51 -9.44 -7.68 10.92
CA VAL A 51 -9.14 -6.36 10.37
C VAL A 51 -9.08 -5.34 11.50
N LEU A 52 -7.89 -4.79 11.73
CA LEU A 52 -7.62 -3.86 12.80
C LEU A 52 -7.13 -2.53 12.21
N VAL A 53 -7.75 -1.44 12.65
CA VAL A 53 -7.30 -0.08 12.35
C VAL A 53 -6.60 0.51 13.57
N ILE A 54 -5.45 1.14 13.35
CA ILE A 54 -4.63 1.81 14.36
C ILE A 54 -4.43 3.25 13.90
N ASP A 55 -4.81 4.21 14.73
CA ASP A 55 -4.46 5.62 14.58
C ASP A 55 -3.02 5.83 15.07
N VAL A 56 -2.16 6.33 14.18
CA VAL A 56 -0.72 6.53 14.45
C VAL A 56 -0.29 7.99 14.32
N ARG A 57 -1.24 8.94 14.16
CA ARG A 57 -0.97 10.37 14.01
C ARG A 57 -0.15 10.98 15.15
N ASP A 58 -0.38 10.49 16.37
CA ASP A 58 0.38 10.95 17.56
C ASP A 58 1.76 10.30 17.68
N LYS A 59 2.09 9.32 16.82
CA LYS A 59 3.31 8.50 16.92
C LYS A 59 4.30 8.76 15.79
N GLN A 60 3.81 9.07 14.58
CA GLN A 60 4.63 9.33 13.40
C GLN A 60 3.96 10.36 12.49
N SER A 61 4.76 11.09 11.71
CA SER A 61 4.28 12.15 10.81
C SER A 61 4.13 11.71 9.35
N ILE A 62 4.31 10.41 9.06
CA ILE A 62 4.36 9.90 7.67
C ILE A 62 2.99 9.39 7.22
N THR A 63 2.24 8.72 8.10
CA THR A 63 0.93 8.14 7.79
C THR A 63 0.00 8.37 8.95
N ASP A 64 -1.30 8.50 8.69
CA ASP A 64 -2.31 8.76 9.72
C ASP A 64 -2.83 7.45 10.32
N TYR A 65 -3.05 6.44 9.47
CA TYR A 65 -3.64 5.17 9.87
C TYR A 65 -2.85 3.98 9.37
N MET A 66 -2.75 2.96 10.21
CA MET A 66 -2.34 1.63 9.80
C MET A 66 -3.50 0.67 9.90
N ILE A 67 -3.68 -0.14 8.87
CA ILE A 67 -4.62 -1.25 8.85
C ILE A 67 -3.81 -2.54 8.87
N ILE A 68 -4.18 -3.48 9.74
CA ILE A 68 -3.60 -4.83 9.81
C ILE A 68 -4.73 -5.83 9.55
N ALA A 69 -4.59 -6.67 8.54
CA ALA A 69 -5.58 -7.66 8.14
C ALA A 69 -4.94 -9.03 7.93
N THR A 70 -5.66 -10.09 8.30
CA THR A 70 -5.18 -11.46 8.22
C THR A 70 -5.82 -12.21 7.05
N GLY A 71 -4.98 -12.85 6.23
CA GLY A 71 -5.38 -13.80 5.20
C GLY A 71 -5.07 -15.24 5.62
N THR A 72 -5.89 -16.18 5.14
CA THR A 72 -5.71 -17.61 5.40
C THR A 72 -4.69 -18.27 4.47
N SER A 73 -4.27 -17.60 3.41
CA SER A 73 -3.25 -18.06 2.46
C SER A 73 -2.67 -16.91 1.64
N ASN A 74 -1.51 -17.12 1.03
CA ASN A 74 -0.86 -16.12 0.16
C ASN A 74 -1.73 -15.78 -1.06
N ARG A 75 -2.54 -16.73 -1.53
CA ARG A 75 -3.57 -16.48 -2.54
C ARG A 75 -4.64 -15.50 -2.07
N GLN A 76 -5.14 -15.66 -0.83
CA GLN A 76 -6.11 -14.71 -0.27
C GLN A 76 -5.45 -13.34 -0.05
N ILE A 77 -4.19 -13.29 0.37
CA ILE A 77 -3.42 -12.05 0.50
C ILE A 77 -3.33 -11.31 -0.84
N GLY A 78 -3.01 -12.02 -1.93
CA GLY A 78 -3.05 -11.45 -3.27
C GLY A 78 -4.44 -10.89 -3.62
N ALA A 79 -5.51 -11.63 -3.34
CA ALA A 79 -6.88 -11.17 -3.59
C ALA A 79 -7.27 -9.95 -2.73
N MET A 80 -6.83 -9.87 -1.48
CA MET A 80 -7.01 -8.71 -0.61
C MET A 80 -6.30 -7.49 -1.20
N LEU A 81 -5.04 -7.62 -1.58
CA LEU A 81 -4.26 -6.55 -2.21
C LEU A 81 -4.94 -6.04 -3.48
N ASP A 82 -5.32 -6.96 -4.38
CA ASP A 82 -5.97 -6.62 -5.63
C ASP A 82 -7.31 -5.90 -5.41
N LYS A 83 -8.13 -6.38 -4.46
CA LYS A 83 -9.41 -5.78 -4.14
C LYS A 83 -9.28 -4.36 -3.58
N VAL A 84 -8.35 -4.13 -2.65
CA VAL A 84 -8.10 -2.78 -2.11
C VAL A 84 -7.59 -1.87 -3.21
N ARG A 85 -6.64 -2.34 -4.04
CA ARG A 85 -6.11 -1.59 -5.18
C ARG A 85 -7.20 -1.19 -6.17
N GLU A 86 -8.10 -2.10 -6.51
CA GLU A 86 -9.24 -1.84 -7.39
C GLU A 86 -10.19 -0.79 -6.81
N ALA A 87 -10.53 -0.92 -5.52
CA ALA A 87 -11.43 0.00 -4.83
C ALA A 87 -10.89 1.45 -4.82
N VAL A 88 -9.62 1.64 -4.50
CA VAL A 88 -9.02 2.99 -4.45
C VAL A 88 -8.75 3.55 -5.85
N LYS A 89 -8.41 2.68 -6.82
CA LYS A 89 -8.23 3.09 -8.22
C LYS A 89 -9.53 3.59 -8.85
N ALA A 90 -10.68 3.01 -8.50
CA ALA A 90 -11.99 3.48 -8.95
C ALA A 90 -12.30 4.91 -8.50
N LEU A 91 -11.63 5.38 -7.44
CA LEU A 91 -11.77 6.71 -6.86
C LEU A 91 -10.65 7.66 -7.32
N GLY A 92 -9.83 7.25 -8.29
CA GLY A 92 -8.73 8.06 -8.82
C GLY A 92 -7.48 8.08 -7.94
N ILE A 93 -7.43 7.28 -6.87
CA ILE A 93 -6.25 7.16 -6.02
C ILE A 93 -5.29 6.15 -6.63
N LYS A 94 -4.02 6.53 -6.70
CA LYS A 94 -2.93 5.64 -7.08
C LYS A 94 -2.10 5.35 -5.83
N PRO A 95 -2.03 4.09 -5.35
CA PRO A 95 -1.12 3.72 -4.27
C PRO A 95 0.31 4.18 -4.56
N LEU A 96 1.02 4.61 -3.52
CA LEU A 96 2.41 5.07 -3.60
C LEU A 96 3.35 3.91 -3.90
N GLY A 97 3.10 2.76 -3.25
CA GLY A 97 3.96 1.60 -3.34
C GLY A 97 3.28 0.33 -2.87
N GLU A 98 3.83 -0.80 -3.30
CA GLU A 98 3.41 -2.13 -2.91
C GLU A 98 4.65 -2.98 -2.67
N GLU A 99 4.77 -3.58 -1.49
CA GLU A 99 5.91 -4.40 -1.10
C GLU A 99 5.47 -5.83 -0.77
N GLY A 100 6.38 -6.79 -0.96
CA GLY A 100 6.13 -8.20 -0.63
C GLY A 100 5.23 -8.95 -1.62
N LYS A 101 5.20 -8.60 -2.91
CA LYS A 101 4.41 -9.34 -3.91
C LYS A 101 4.87 -10.79 -4.10
N GLY A 102 3.92 -11.66 -4.48
CA GLY A 102 4.16 -13.06 -4.82
C GLY A 102 3.74 -14.02 -3.70
N ASP A 103 4.52 -15.07 -3.47
CA ASP A 103 4.32 -16.04 -2.38
C ASP A 103 4.83 -15.48 -1.03
N SER A 104 4.66 -14.19 -0.77
CA SER A 104 5.00 -13.60 0.54
C SER A 104 3.87 -13.81 1.53
N ASP A 105 4.25 -14.11 2.77
CA ASP A 105 3.34 -14.20 3.89
C ASP A 105 2.94 -12.82 4.45
N TRP A 106 3.55 -11.75 3.91
CA TRP A 106 3.28 -10.35 4.27
C TRP A 106 3.38 -9.44 3.04
N VAL A 107 2.29 -8.73 2.78
CA VAL A 107 2.19 -7.68 1.77
C VAL A 107 1.88 -6.34 2.44
N LEU A 108 2.49 -5.29 1.92
CA LEU A 108 2.19 -3.91 2.30
C LEU A 108 1.67 -3.13 1.10
N LEU A 109 0.62 -2.34 1.30
CA LEU A 109 0.09 -1.36 0.35
C LEU A 109 0.13 0.03 0.98
N ASP A 110 0.90 0.92 0.38
CA ASP A 110 1.05 2.31 0.83
C ASP A 110 0.15 3.24 0.02
N MET A 111 -0.70 4.00 0.72
CA MET A 111 -1.61 4.99 0.14
C MET A 111 -1.47 6.36 0.81
N ASP A 112 -0.26 6.71 1.27
CA ASP A 112 0.09 7.97 1.94
C ASP A 112 -0.52 8.07 3.34
N ASP A 113 -1.77 8.55 3.45
CA ASP A 113 -2.49 8.71 4.72
C ASP A 113 -2.82 7.36 5.39
N VAL A 114 -2.86 6.27 4.62
CA VAL A 114 -3.23 4.93 5.10
C VAL A 114 -2.27 3.87 4.56
N ILE A 115 -1.70 3.07 5.46
CA ILE A 115 -0.90 1.89 5.10
C ILE A 115 -1.65 0.61 5.48
N VAL A 116 -1.79 -0.31 4.52
CA VAL A 116 -2.46 -1.61 4.74
C VAL A 116 -1.43 -2.73 4.78
N HIS A 117 -1.37 -3.41 5.93
CA HIS A 117 -0.56 -4.60 6.16
C HIS A 117 -1.46 -5.83 6.05
N MET A 118 -1.18 -6.69 5.06
CA MET A 118 -1.91 -7.93 4.82
C MET A 118 -0.98 -9.10 5.10
N MET A 119 -1.32 -9.94 6.06
CA MET A 119 -0.41 -10.94 6.61
C MET A 119 -1.09 -12.29 6.77
N THR A 120 -0.33 -13.39 6.70
CA THR A 120 -0.81 -14.68 7.23
C THR A 120 -0.90 -14.60 8.75
N SER A 121 -1.68 -15.49 9.37
CA SER A 121 -1.76 -15.57 10.84
C SER A 121 -0.38 -15.77 11.47
N ASN A 122 0.48 -16.59 10.86
CA ASN A 122 1.84 -16.85 11.35
C ASN A 122 2.73 -15.60 11.27
N ALA A 123 2.70 -14.90 10.13
CA ALA A 123 3.46 -13.65 9.98
C ALA A 123 2.98 -12.60 10.99
N ARG A 124 1.67 -12.41 11.14
CA ARG A 124 1.11 -11.44 12.10
C ARG A 124 1.54 -11.72 13.53
N GLN A 125 1.52 -12.99 13.96
CA GLN A 125 2.00 -13.39 15.29
C GLN A 125 3.50 -13.17 15.46
N PHE A 126 4.30 -13.45 14.43
CA PHE A 126 5.75 -13.29 14.48
C PHE A 126 6.16 -11.82 14.59
N TYR A 127 5.53 -10.94 13.80
CA TYR A 127 5.88 -9.52 13.77
C TYR A 127 5.20 -8.69 14.86
N ASP A 128 4.01 -9.09 15.35
CA ASP A 128 3.27 -8.47 16.46
C ASP A 128 3.22 -6.94 16.37
N LEU A 129 2.84 -6.43 15.19
CA LEU A 129 2.80 -4.99 14.91
C LEU A 129 1.82 -4.29 15.83
N GLU A 130 0.74 -4.96 16.25
CA GLU A 130 -0.19 -4.41 17.22
C GLU A 130 0.49 -3.99 18.51
N ARG A 131 1.39 -4.81 19.05
CA ARG A 131 2.13 -4.48 20.27
C ARG A 131 3.05 -3.29 20.09
N LEU A 132 3.74 -3.22 18.96
CA LEU A 132 4.61 -2.09 18.65
C LEU A 132 3.80 -0.78 18.57
N TRP A 133 2.66 -0.82 17.89
CA TRP A 133 1.93 0.38 17.51
C TRP A 133 0.74 0.73 18.40
N LYS A 134 0.26 -0.15 19.25
CA LYS A 134 -0.72 0.16 20.32
C LYS A 134 -0.09 0.30 21.71
N GLY A 135 1.17 -0.11 21.87
CA GLY A 135 1.84 -0.19 23.15
C GLY A 135 1.54 -1.51 23.88
N ALA A 136 2.52 -1.99 24.65
CA ALA A 136 2.53 -3.34 25.22
C ALA A 136 1.33 -3.69 26.13
N GLU A 137 0.57 -2.71 26.59
CA GLU A 137 -0.56 -2.90 27.50
C GLU A 137 -1.85 -3.29 26.76
N GLN A 138 -2.07 -2.78 25.54
CA GLN A 138 -3.31 -3.02 24.78
C GLN A 138 -3.31 -4.38 24.07
N SER A 139 -2.14 -4.94 23.75
CA SER A 139 -2.01 -6.25 23.08
C SER A 139 -2.09 -7.44 24.03
N ARG A 140 -1.74 -7.24 25.31
CA ARG A 140 -1.80 -8.30 26.35
C ARG A 140 -3.22 -8.74 26.71
N ALA A 141 -4.22 -7.92 26.41
CA ALA A 141 -5.62 -8.23 26.68
C ALA A 141 -6.22 -9.26 25.70
N ALA A 142 -5.54 -9.56 24.57
CA ALA A 142 -6.06 -10.46 23.55
C ALA A 142 -5.53 -11.91 23.66
N ASP A 143 -4.23 -12.16 23.86
CA ASP A 143 -3.71 -13.55 23.88
C ASP A 143 -2.43 -13.74 24.69
N GLY A 144 -2.57 -14.34 25.88
CA GLY A 144 -1.49 -14.63 26.82
C GLY A 144 -0.65 -15.87 26.48
N LYS A 145 -0.16 -16.03 25.25
CA LYS A 145 0.82 -17.09 24.89
C LYS A 145 1.91 -16.56 23.96
N HIS A 146 2.88 -15.83 24.52
CA HIS A 146 4.08 -15.43 23.81
C HIS A 146 5.08 -16.60 23.69
N HIS A 147 5.46 -16.94 22.46
CA HIS A 147 6.63 -17.76 22.15
C HIS A 147 7.80 -16.82 21.82
N SER A 148 8.93 -16.94 22.52
CA SER A 148 10.19 -16.30 22.13
C SER A 148 10.72 -16.98 20.86
N PRO A 149 11.09 -16.24 19.80
CA PRO A 149 11.74 -16.85 18.65
C PRO A 149 13.19 -17.20 19.01
N GLU A 150 13.46 -18.47 19.33
CA GLU A 150 14.81 -18.99 19.57
C GLU A 150 15.57 -19.41 18.31
N VAL A 151 15.06 -19.17 17.10
CA VAL A 151 15.70 -19.72 15.89
C VAL A 151 16.14 -18.61 14.95
N GLY A 152 17.38 -18.13 15.14
CA GLY A 152 17.97 -17.11 14.28
C GLY A 152 19.49 -16.97 14.36
N HIS A 153 20.25 -17.95 14.85
CA HIS A 153 21.71 -17.80 14.98
C HIS A 153 22.55 -19.09 14.80
N GLU A 154 22.17 -20.00 13.91
CA GLU A 154 22.99 -21.19 13.59
C GLU A 154 23.51 -21.27 12.14
N HIS A 155 23.58 -20.14 11.42
CA HIS A 155 24.10 -20.12 10.04
C HIS A 155 25.31 -19.19 9.80
N PHE A 156 25.98 -18.73 10.87
CA PHE A 156 27.18 -17.88 10.77
C PHE A 156 28.44 -18.48 11.42
N THR A 157 28.33 -19.54 12.21
CA THR A 157 29.47 -20.11 12.98
C THR A 157 30.15 -21.33 12.33
N LYS A 158 29.85 -21.65 11.06
CA LYS A 158 30.41 -22.83 10.35
C LYS A 158 31.40 -22.54 9.21
N LEU A 159 31.99 -21.34 9.14
CA LEU A 159 32.91 -20.97 8.05
C LEU A 159 34.33 -20.61 8.47
N ASN A 160 34.73 -20.85 9.73
CA ASN A 160 36.06 -20.44 10.21
C ASN A 160 36.79 -21.50 11.05
N LYS A 161 36.60 -22.80 10.77
CA LYS A 161 37.25 -23.88 11.53
C LYS A 161 38.15 -24.82 10.72
N ASP A 162 38.44 -24.49 9.46
CA ASP A 162 39.32 -25.28 8.58
C ASP A 162 40.63 -24.54 8.22
N GLN A 163 41.09 -23.63 9.08
CA GLN A 163 42.37 -22.93 8.94
C GLN A 163 43.16 -22.99 10.26
N GLU A 164 43.43 -24.20 10.76
CA GLU A 164 44.54 -24.49 11.68
C GLU A 164 45.04 -25.93 11.48
#